data_AF-A0A973JE81-F1
#
_entry.id   AF-A0A973JE81-F1
#
_cell.length_a   1.000
_cell.length_b   1.000
_cell.length_c   1.000
_cell.angle_alpha   90.00
_cell.angle_beta   90.00
_cell.angle_gamma   90.00
#
_symmetry.space_group_name_H-M   'P 1'
#
loop_
_entity.id
_entity.type
_entity.pdbx_description
1 polymer ?
#
loop_
_entity_poly.entity_id
_entity_poly.type
_entity_poly.pdbx_seq_one_letter_code
_entity_poly.pdbx_strand_id
1 'polypeptide(L)'
;MTVNELIKTIGNVIVKIDVTRSSLDRNTPQRVHLDNDRDELDTFQRKIVRSVIDENSVEFKKHTAALKEADKELGRTMDDLKRLVETLANLDKFIAAVGKIAVLIV
;
A
#
# COMPACT_ATOMS: atom_id res chain seq x y z
N MET A 1 14.82 -2.44 -3.94
CA MET A 1 13.63 -1.85 -4.55
C MET A 1 14.01 -0.43 -4.91
N THR A 2 13.79 0.02 -6.14
CA THR A 2 13.97 1.43 -6.55
C THR A 2 12.72 2.24 -6.22
N VAL A 3 12.78 3.58 -6.30
CA VAL A 3 11.61 4.46 -6.16
C VAL A 3 10.57 4.16 -7.24
N ASN A 4 11.01 3.88 -8.46
CA ASN A 4 10.10 3.48 -9.53
C ASN A 4 9.39 2.14 -9.24
N GLU A 5 10.10 1.16 -8.68
CA GLU A 5 9.49 -0.09 -8.24
C GLU A 5 8.49 0.14 -7.09
N LEU A 6 8.84 0.99 -6.12
CA LEU A 6 7.97 1.38 -5.02
C LEU A 6 6.66 2.02 -5.52
N ILE A 7 6.76 2.99 -6.43
CA ILE A 7 5.59 3.67 -7.02
C ILE A 7 4.70 2.67 -7.75
N LYS A 8 5.29 1.74 -8.52
CA LYS A 8 4.54 0.67 -9.21
C LYS A 8 3.84 -0.26 -8.23
N THR A 9 4.52 -0.65 -7.15
CA THR A 9 3.94 -1.51 -6.11
C THR A 9 2.74 -0.83 -5.46
N ILE A 10 2.86 0.44 -5.05
CA ILE A 10 1.73 1.19 -4.47
C ILE A 10 0.57 1.30 -5.48
N GLY A 11 0.86 1.66 -6.74
CA GLY A 11 -0.16 1.77 -7.79
C GLY A 11 -0.90 0.45 -8.04
N ASN A 12 -0.19 -0.67 -8.03
CA ASN A 12 -0.80 -1.99 -8.17
C ASN A 12 -1.74 -2.32 -6.99
N VAL A 13 -1.35 -1.96 -5.76
CA VAL A 13 -2.20 -2.16 -4.58
C VAL A 13 -3.45 -1.29 -4.66
N ILE A 14 -3.34 -0.02 -5.06
CA ILE A 14 -4.49 0.86 -5.27
C ILE A 14 -5.48 0.25 -6.27
N VAL A 15 -5.00 -0.26 -7.40
CA VAL A 15 -5.86 -0.92 -8.40
C VAL A 15 -6.56 -2.14 -7.80
N LYS A 16 -5.88 -2.94 -6.97
CA LYS A 16 -6.51 -4.08 -6.30
C LYS A 16 -7.56 -3.66 -5.28
N ILE A 17 -7.32 -2.58 -4.53
CA ILE A 17 -8.33 -2.00 -3.64
C ILE A 17 -9.54 -1.54 -4.47
N ASP A 18 -9.32 -0.88 -5.60
CA ASP A 18 -10.38 -0.42 -6.50
C ASP A 18 -11.26 -1.56 -7.03
N VAL A 19 -10.64 -2.66 -7.45
CA VAL A 19 -11.35 -3.87 -7.86
C VAL A 19 -12.12 -4.46 -6.68
N THR A 20 -11.50 -4.59 -5.50
CA THR A 20 -12.12 -5.18 -4.31
C THR A 20 -13.35 -4.38 -3.86
N ARG A 21 -13.21 -3.06 -3.71
CA ARG A 21 -14.31 -2.19 -3.27
C ARG A 21 -15.46 -2.12 -4.27
N SER A 22 -15.20 -2.37 -5.56
CA SER A 22 -16.26 -2.39 -6.58
C SER A 22 -17.28 -3.51 -6.37
N SER A 23 -16.88 -4.58 -5.66
CA SER A 23 -17.73 -5.73 -5.36
C SER A 23 -18.54 -5.59 -4.07
N LEU A 24 -18.27 -4.55 -3.26
CA LEU A 24 -18.89 -4.33 -1.96
C LEU A 24 -19.96 -3.24 -2.03
N ASP A 25 -21.02 -3.36 -1.21
CA ASP A 25 -22.00 -2.29 -1.06
C ASP A 25 -21.37 -1.04 -0.41
N ARG A 26 -21.80 0.14 -0.88
CA ARG A 26 -21.25 1.46 -0.48
C ARG A 26 -21.25 1.71 1.02
N ASN A 27 -22.19 1.12 1.76
CA ASN A 27 -22.36 1.38 3.19
C ASN A 27 -21.77 0.28 4.07
N THR A 28 -21.09 -0.71 3.48
CA THR A 28 -20.43 -1.75 4.28
C THR A 28 -19.19 -1.18 4.98
N PRO A 29 -18.96 -1.50 6.26
CA PRO A 29 -17.78 -1.05 6.99
C PRO A 29 -16.47 -1.38 6.27
N GLN A 30 -16.42 -2.53 5.59
CA GLN A 30 -15.25 -2.98 4.86
C GLN A 30 -14.97 -2.12 3.63
N ARG A 31 -16.01 -1.65 2.92
CA ARG A 31 -15.81 -0.72 1.81
C ARG A 31 -15.30 0.63 2.29
N VAL A 32 -15.83 1.15 3.39
CA VAL A 32 -15.34 2.40 4.00
C VAL A 32 -13.87 2.27 4.39
N HIS A 33 -13.47 1.13 4.97
CA HIS A 33 -12.07 0.86 5.28
C HIS A 33 -11.19 0.88 4.02
N LEU A 34 -11.59 0.18 2.96
CA LEU A 34 -10.88 0.18 1.69
C LEU A 34 -10.81 1.56 1.03
N ASP A 35 -11.85 2.38 1.15
CA ASP A 35 -11.84 3.75 0.64
C ASP A 35 -10.81 4.61 1.37
N ASN A 36 -10.73 4.50 2.70
CA ASN A 36 -9.72 5.20 3.50
C ASN A 36 -8.30 4.73 3.15
N ASP A 37 -8.08 3.43 3.05
CA ASP A 37 -6.80 2.81 2.68
C ASP A 37 -6.32 3.29 1.32
N ARG A 38 -7.24 3.37 0.35
CA ARG A 38 -6.96 3.86 -1.01
C ARG A 38 -6.52 5.32 -0.98
N ASP A 39 -7.20 6.16 -0.20
CA ASP A 39 -6.90 7.59 -0.14
C ASP A 39 -5.58 7.89 0.57
N GLU A 40 -5.24 7.09 1.59
CA GLU A 40 -3.94 7.18 2.28
C GLU A 40 -2.80 6.75 1.34
N LEU A 41 -2.96 5.64 0.60
CA LEU A 41 -1.97 5.21 -0.40
C LEU A 41 -1.80 6.21 -1.54
N ASP A 42 -2.88 6.79 -2.07
CA ASP A 42 -2.81 7.83 -3.10
C ASP A 42 -2.05 9.06 -2.57
N THR A 43 -2.30 9.45 -1.32
CA THR A 43 -1.57 10.55 -0.66
C THR A 43 -0.07 10.25 -0.56
N PHE A 44 0.30 9.06 -0.09
CA PHE A 44 1.71 8.67 0.00
C PHE A 44 2.38 8.54 -1.36
N GLN A 45 1.70 7.96 -2.35
CA GLN A 45 2.24 7.84 -3.71
C GLN A 45 2.52 9.22 -4.30
N ARG A 46 1.59 10.18 -4.15
CA ARG A 46 1.81 11.57 -4.58
C ARG A 46 2.99 12.21 -3.86
N LYS A 47 3.15 11.98 -2.55
CA LYS A 47 4.30 12.49 -1.80
C LYS A 47 5.61 11.91 -2.33
N ILE A 48 5.67 10.59 -2.52
CA ILE A 48 6.85 9.88 -3.05
C ILE A 48 7.21 10.36 -4.46
N VAL A 49 6.25 10.47 -5.36
CA VAL A 49 6.47 10.92 -6.75
C VAL A 49 7.02 12.35 -6.81
N ARG A 50 6.59 13.23 -5.90
CA ARG A 50 6.98 14.64 -5.88
C ARG A 50 8.33 14.91 -5.23
N SER A 51 8.99 13.88 -4.70
CA SER A 51 10.12 14.04 -3.80
C SER A 51 11.37 13.36 -4.29
N VAL A 52 12.53 13.92 -3.94
CA VAL A 52 13.83 13.31 -4.21
C VAL A 52 14.15 12.38 -3.04
N ILE A 53 14.02 11.07 -3.25
CA ILE A 53 14.36 10.05 -2.25
C ILE A 53 15.74 9.49 -2.59
N ASP A 54 16.65 9.45 -1.61
CA ASP A 54 17.91 8.73 -1.74
C ASP A 54 17.69 7.22 -1.57
N GLU A 55 17.64 6.51 -2.70
CA GLU A 55 17.50 5.06 -2.76
C GLU A 55 18.65 4.30 -2.08
N ASN A 56 19.82 4.93 -1.91
CA ASN A 56 20.98 4.30 -1.31
C ASN A 56 20.99 4.40 0.22
N SER A 57 20.17 5.28 0.79
CA SER A 57 20.07 5.47 2.23
C SER A 57 19.71 4.16 2.96
N VAL A 58 20.30 3.98 4.13
CA VAL A 58 20.06 2.79 4.98
C VAL A 58 18.58 2.69 5.36
N GLU A 59 17.95 3.84 5.62
CA GLU A 59 16.54 3.94 6.02
C GLU A 59 15.62 3.51 4.87
N PHE A 60 15.84 4.00 3.66
CA PHE A 60 15.05 3.59 2.50
C PHE A 60 15.17 2.09 2.22
N LYS A 61 16.39 1.53 2.26
CA LYS A 61 16.62 0.09 2.08
C LYS A 61 15.93 -0.75 3.15
N LYS A 62 15.98 -0.30 4.41
CA LYS A 62 15.31 -0.98 5.53
C LYS A 62 13.79 -0.97 5.37
N HIS A 63 13.20 0.17 5.05
CA HIS A 63 11.75 0.28 4.94
C HIS A 63 11.20 -0.39 3.68
N THR A 64 11.91 -0.32 2.56
CA THR A 64 11.51 -1.04 1.33
C THR A 64 11.64 -2.56 1.45
N ALA A 65 12.60 -3.07 2.23
CA ALA A 65 12.67 -4.50 2.53
C ALA A 65 11.43 -4.97 3.31
N ALA A 66 11.00 -4.23 4.33
CA ALA A 66 9.78 -4.52 5.08
C ALA A 66 8.53 -4.44 4.18
N LEU A 67 8.47 -3.44 3.30
CA LEU A 67 7.38 -3.29 2.33
C LEU A 67 7.29 -4.48 1.37
N LYS A 68 8.43 -5.00 0.91
CA LYS A 68 8.46 -6.14 -0.02
C LYS A 68 7.86 -7.41 0.57
N GLU A 69 8.04 -7.64 1.87
CA GLU A 69 7.40 -8.76 2.55
C GLU A 69 5.89 -8.52 2.73
N ALA A 70 5.49 -7.29 3.08
CA ALA A 70 4.07 -6.93 3.15
C ALA A 70 3.37 -7.09 1.79
N ASP A 71 3.99 -6.67 0.68
CA ASP A 71 3.45 -6.83 -0.68
C ASP A 71 3.23 -8.31 -1.06
N LYS A 72 4.17 -9.20 -0.69
CA LYS A 72 4.01 -10.64 -0.90
C LYS A 72 2.85 -11.22 -0.10
N GLU A 73 2.72 -10.84 1.18
CA GLU A 73 1.59 -11.27 2.03
C GLU A 73 0.27 -10.79 1.43
N LEU A 74 0.23 -9.52 1.00
CA LEU A 74 -0.95 -8.88 0.43
C LEU A 74 -1.38 -9.52 -0.90
N GLY A 75 -0.41 -9.82 -1.77
CA GLY A 75 -0.65 -10.54 -3.02
C GLY A 75 -1.29 -11.90 -2.80
N ARG A 76 -0.88 -12.63 -1.75
CA ARG A 76 -1.45 -13.95 -1.42
C ARG A 76 -2.86 -13.89 -0.88
N THR A 77 -3.23 -12.82 -0.16
CA THR A 77 -4.57 -12.70 0.45
C THR A 77 -5.58 -12.05 -0.49
N MET A 78 -5.17 -11.13 -1.36
CA MET A 78 -6.07 -10.42 -2.27
C MET A 78 -6.64 -11.28 -3.40
N ASP A 79 -6.00 -12.39 -3.74
CA ASP A 79 -6.53 -13.33 -4.76
C ASP A 79 -7.73 -14.14 -4.23
N ASP A 80 -8.03 -14.08 -2.92
CA ASP A 80 -9.09 -14.85 -2.28
C ASP A 80 -10.04 -13.92 -1.49
N LEU A 81 -11.09 -13.40 -2.16
CA LEU A 81 -12.12 -12.51 -1.58
C LEU A 81 -12.79 -13.09 -0.31
N LYS A 82 -12.73 -14.41 -0.09
CA LYS A 82 -13.20 -15.05 1.16
C LYS A 82 -12.37 -14.66 2.39
N ARG A 83 -11.17 -14.12 2.19
CA ARG A 83 -10.23 -13.68 3.24
C ARG A 83 -10.19 -12.17 3.37
N LEU A 84 -11.33 -11.51 3.17
CA LEU A 84 -11.42 -10.06 3.18
C LEU A 84 -10.84 -9.45 4.47
N VAL A 85 -11.06 -10.08 5.63
CA VAL A 85 -10.49 -9.63 6.92
C VAL A 85 -8.96 -9.72 6.95
N GLU A 86 -8.39 -10.82 6.45
CA GLU A 86 -6.92 -10.96 6.35
C GLU A 86 -6.34 -9.97 5.34
N THR A 87 -7.08 -9.69 4.27
CA THR A 87 -6.71 -8.70 3.25
C THR A 87 -6.65 -7.29 3.84
N LEU A 88 -7.65 -6.88 4.63
CA LEU A 88 -7.66 -5.59 5.32
C LEU A 88 -6.48 -5.48 6.31
N ALA A 89 -6.24 -6.51 7.12
CA ALA A 89 -5.13 -6.51 8.06
C ALA A 89 -3.76 -6.41 7.35
N ASN A 90 -3.60 -7.05 6.18
CA ASN A 90 -2.38 -6.94 5.39
C ASN A 90 -2.25 -5.57 4.70
N LEU A 91 -3.37 -4.96 4.27
CA LEU A 91 -3.39 -3.59 3.76
C LEU A 91 -2.91 -2.60 4.82
N ASP A 92 -3.41 -2.70 6.06
CA ASP A 92 -2.96 -1.84 7.16
C ASP A 92 -1.43 -1.94 7.37
N LYS A 93 -0.87 -3.15 7.33
CA LYS A 93 0.59 -3.36 7.42
C LYS A 93 1.33 -2.72 6.25
N PHE A 94 0.80 -2.88 5.05
CA PHE A 94 1.39 -2.32 3.83
C PHE A 94 1.40 -0.79 3.89
N ILE A 95 0.27 -0.17 4.25
CA ILE A 95 0.11 1.28 4.42
C ILE A 95 1.07 1.80 5.48
N ALA A 96 1.16 1.14 6.63
CA ALA A 96 2.10 1.53 7.69
C ALA A 96 3.57 1.46 7.23
N ALA A 97 3.93 0.50 6.38
CA ALA A 97 5.27 0.42 5.79
C ALA A 97 5.52 1.56 4.78
N VAL A 98 4.54 1.87 3.93
CA VAL A 98 4.60 3.02 3.00
C VAL A 98 4.71 4.34 3.76
N GLY A 99 3.93 4.53 4.83
CA GLY A 99 3.96 5.73 5.66
C GLY A 99 5.34 5.99 6.26
N LYS A 100 6.05 4.94 6.71
CA LYS A 100 7.43 5.07 7.19
C LYS A 100 8.40 5.55 6.10
N ILE A 101 8.22 5.10 4.86
CA ILE A 101 9.00 5.58 3.72
C ILE A 101 8.63 7.04 3.40
N ALA A 102 7.34 7.38 3.44
CA ALA A 102 6.84 8.71 3.15
C ALA A 102 7.32 9.76 4.18
N VAL A 103 7.65 9.36 5.41
CA VAL A 103 8.23 10.26 6.43
C VAL A 103 9.69 10.64 6.13
N LEU A 104 10.44 9.82 5.39
CA LEU A 104 11.83 10.12 4.99
C LEU A 104 11.93 11.27 3.97
N ILE A 105 10.79 11.74 3.49
CA ILE A 105 10.68 12.83 2.53
C ILE A 105 10.57 14.15 3.29
N VAL A 106 11.58 15.01 3.09
CA VAL A 106 11.64 16.41 3.52
C VAL A 106 10.87 17.31 2.55
#